data_AF-A0A9Q3I0J2-F1
#
_entry.id   AF-A0A9Q3I0J2-F1
#
_cell.length_a   1.000
_cell.length_b   1.000
_cell.length_c   1.000
_cell.angle_alpha   90.00
_cell.angle_beta   90.00
_cell.angle_gamma   90.00
#
_symmetry.space_group_name_H-M   'P 1'
#
loop_
_entity.id
_entity.type
_entity.pdbx_description
1 polymer ?
#
loop_
_entity_poly.entity_id
_entity_poly.type
_entity_poly.pdbx_seq_one_letter_code
_entity_poly.pdbx_strand_id
1 'polypeptide(L)' 'MSPAETPQHNGFAERANRKILEKAKCLLNHSNLPNCYWAEAINTATLLSNITPTPSRFNLSPYQLWKGLPP' A
#
# COMPACT_ATOMS: atom_id res chain seq x y z
N MET A 1 -7.59 18.80 -8.63
CA MET A 1 -8.03 17.93 -9.74
C MET A 1 -6.79 17.70 -10.61
N SER A 2 -6.14 16.54 -10.53
CA SER A 2 -4.99 16.27 -11.42
C SER A 2 -5.51 16.09 -12.85
N PRO A 3 -4.87 16.68 -13.88
CA PRO A 3 -5.35 16.56 -15.26
C PRO A 3 -5.28 15.10 -15.71
N ALA A 4 -6.29 14.66 -16.48
CA ALA A 4 -6.15 13.41 -17.23
C ALA A 4 -4.94 13.55 -18.15
N GLU A 5 -4.07 12.53 -18.15
CA GLU A 5 -2.97 12.36 -19.12
C GLU A 5 -1.65 13.12 -18.87
N THR A 6 -1.27 13.36 -17.60
CA THR A 6 0.14 13.65 -17.25
C THR A 6 0.81 12.45 -16.55
N PRO A 7 1.41 11.50 -17.28
CA PRO A 7 2.13 10.35 -16.71
C PRO A 7 3.23 10.74 -15.72
N GLN A 8 3.85 11.91 -15.93
CA GLN A 8 4.94 12.41 -15.11
C GLN A 8 4.51 12.67 -13.66
N HIS A 9 3.24 13.00 -13.42
CA HIS A 9 2.70 13.23 -12.08
C HIS A 9 2.21 11.95 -11.38
N ASN A 10 1.95 10.87 -12.13
CA ASN A 10 1.32 9.67 -11.58
C ASN A 10 2.33 8.62 -11.09
N GLY A 11 3.62 8.78 -11.39
CA GLY A 11 4.64 7.76 -11.11
C GLY A 11 4.73 7.33 -9.64
N PHE A 12 4.39 8.22 -8.69
CA PHE A 12 4.34 7.86 -7.27
C PHE A 12 3.15 6.94 -6.94
N ALA A 13 1.96 7.30 -7.42
CA ALA A 13 0.76 6.49 -7.26
C ALA A 13 0.89 5.14 -7.97
N GLU A 14 1.46 5.10 -9.17
CA GLU A 14 1.71 3.86 -9.91
C GLU A 14 2.65 2.91 -9.14
N ARG A 15 3.74 3.43 -8.58
CA ARG A 15 4.65 2.62 -7.74
C ARG A 15 3.95 2.08 -6.50
N ALA A 16 3.13 2.91 -5.84
CA ALA A 16 2.37 2.48 -4.66
C ALA A 16 1.35 1.38 -5.03
N ASN A 17 0.61 1.56 -6.12
CA ASN A 17 -0.38 0.59 -6.59
C ASN A 17 0.25 -0.74 -6.98
N ARG A 18 1.38 -0.72 -7.69
CA ARG A 18 2.14 -1.95 -8.00
C ARG A 18 2.55 -2.69 -6.71
N LYS A 19 3.07 -1.97 -5.72
CA LYS A 19 3.47 -2.57 -4.44
C LYS A 19 2.29 -3.22 -3.70
N ILE A 20 1.11 -2.58 -3.71
CA ILE A 20 -0.10 -3.12 -3.08
C ILE A 20 -0.55 -4.40 -3.80
N LEU A 21 -0.58 -4.39 -5.14
CA LEU A 21 -0.94 -5.56 -5.94
C LEU A 21 -0.01 -6.76 -5.67
N GLU A 22 1.30 -6.54 -5.64
CA GLU A 22 2.27 -7.61 -5.34
C GLU A 22 2.07 -8.17 -3.93
N LYS A 23 1.85 -7.30 -2.93
CA LYS A 23 1.52 -7.74 -1.57
C LYS A 23 0.23 -8.56 -1.51
N ALA A 24 -0.82 -8.15 -2.23
CA ALA A 24 -2.08 -8.89 -2.26
C ALA A 24 -1.92 -10.28 -2.89
N LYS A 25 -1.14 -10.39 -3.97
CA LYS A 25 -0.78 -11.69 -4.56
C LYS A 25 -0.01 -12.57 -3.57
N CYS A 26 0.97 -12.00 -2.86
CA CYS A 26 1.71 -12.73 -1.83
C CYS A 26 0.78 -13.21 -0.71
N LEU A 27 -0.17 -12.37 -0.26
CA LEU A 27 -1.13 -12.75 0.78
C LEU A 27 -1.99 -13.92 0.33
N LEU A 28 -2.61 -13.84 -0.85
CA LEU A 28 -3.44 -14.92 -1.39
C LEU A 28 -2.69 -16.24 -1.52
N ASN A 29 -1.46 -16.18 -2.05
CA ASN A 29 -0.60 -17.35 -2.21
C ASN A 29 -0.22 -17.94 -0.85
N HIS A 30 0.24 -17.11 0.08
CA HIS A 30 0.69 -17.55 1.41
C HIS A 30 -0.45 -18.14 2.25
N SER A 31 -1.66 -17.59 2.14
CA SER A 31 -2.85 -18.10 2.84
C SER A 31 -3.54 -19.25 2.11
N ASN A 32 -3.07 -19.62 0.91
CA ASN A 32 -3.70 -20.60 0.01
C ASN A 32 -5.19 -20.30 -0.24
N LEU A 33 -5.54 -19.01 -0.40
CA LEU A 33 -6.92 -18.58 -0.62
C LEU A 33 -7.21 -18.48 -2.14
N PRO A 34 -8.44 -18.81 -2.58
CA PRO A 34 -8.85 -18.59 -3.96
C PRO A 34 -8.84 -17.12 -4.36
N ASN A 35 -8.69 -16.85 -5.66
CA ASN A 35 -8.69 -15.49 -6.21
C ASN A 35 -9.99 -14.71 -5.98
N CYS A 36 -11.09 -15.35 -5.55
CA CYS A 36 -12.32 -14.64 -5.20
C CYS A 36 -12.11 -13.68 -4.00
N TYR A 37 -11.11 -13.92 -3.15
CA TYR A 37 -10.74 -13.07 -2.01
C TYR A 37 -9.80 -11.90 -2.37
N TRP A 38 -9.70 -11.54 -3.65
CA TRP A 38 -8.77 -10.49 -4.09
C TRP A 38 -9.06 -9.13 -3.43
N ALA A 39 -10.32 -8.80 -3.16
CA ALA A 39 -10.70 -7.55 -2.53
C ALA A 39 -10.19 -7.48 -1.08
N GLU A 40 -10.37 -8.55 -0.32
CA GLU A 40 -9.87 -8.71 1.05
C GLU A 40 -8.35 -8.70 1.09
N ALA A 41 -7.69 -9.35 0.13
CA ALA A 41 -6.24 -9.35 0.01
C ALA A 41 -5.69 -7.95 -0.27
N ILE A 42 -6.34 -7.17 -1.14
CA ILE A 42 -5.97 -5.77 -1.42
C ILE A 42 -6.22 -4.87 -0.21
N ASN A 43 -7.35 -5.01 0.47
CA ASN A 43 -7.66 -4.27 1.69
C ASN A 43 -6.61 -4.55 2.77
N THR A 44 -6.25 -5.82 2.96
CA THR A 44 -5.24 -6.25 3.93
C THR A 44 -3.85 -5.73 3.55
N ALA A 45 -3.44 -5.87 2.28
CA ALA A 45 -2.18 -5.33 1.78
C ALA A 45 -2.05 -3.82 1.95
N THR A 46 -3.15 -3.09 1.75
CA THR A 46 -3.23 -1.64 1.92
C THR A 46 -3.13 -1.26 3.40
N LEU A 47 -3.91 -1.92 4.26
CA LEU A 47 -3.87 -1.72 5.71
C LEU A 47 -2.46 -1.94 6.24
N LEU A 48 -1.85 -3.09 5.95
CA LEU A 48 -0.48 -3.41 6.34
C LEU A 48 0.49 -2.33 5.85
N SER A 49 0.38 -1.91 4.59
CA SER A 49 1.25 -0.84 4.06
C SER A 49 1.12 0.49 4.80
N ASN A 50 -0.06 0.80 5.35
CA ASN A 50 -0.32 2.04 6.06
C ASN A 50 0.05 1.98 7.55
N ILE A 51 0.03 0.79 8.17
CA ILE A 51 0.31 0.61 9.60
C ILE A 51 1.71 0.06 9.88
N THR A 52 2.41 -0.52 8.89
CA THR A 52 3.75 -1.06 9.11
C THR A 52 4.76 0.09 9.23
N PRO A 53 5.46 0.21 10.37
CA PRO A 53 6.55 1.15 10.53
C PRO A 53 7.75 0.77 9.67
N THR A 54 8.48 1.77 9.18
CA THR A 54 9.65 1.54 8.33
C THR A 54 10.85 2.35 8.82
N PRO A 55 12.08 1.79 8.84
CA PRO A 55 13.28 2.53 9.27
C PRO A 55 13.52 3.82 8.46
N SER A 56 13.16 3.82 7.17
CA SER A 56 13.23 5.01 6.31
C SER A 56 12.28 6.15 6.73
N ARG A 57 11.41 5.92 7.71
CA ARG A 57 10.42 6.84 8.25
C ARG A 57 10.55 6.98 9.77
N PHE A 58 11.78 6.91 10.30
CA PHE A 58 12.04 7.00 11.74
C PHE A 58 11.28 5.95 12.56
N ASN A 59 11.07 4.75 11.98
CA ASN A 59 10.23 3.70 12.57
C ASN A 59 8.77 4.10 12.84
N LEU A 60 8.27 5.14 12.16
CA LEU A 60 6.85 5.47 12.12
C LEU A 60 6.16 4.83 10.92
N SER A 61 4.89 4.46 11.12
CA SER A 61 4.01 4.04 10.03
C SER A 61 3.48 5.25 9.23
N PRO A 62 3.13 5.08 7.95
CA PRO A 62 2.46 6.13 7.18
C PRO A 62 1.23 6.71 7.87
N TYR A 63 0.44 5.88 8.56
CA TYR A 63 -0.70 6.33 9.33
C TYR A 63 -0.30 7.29 10.46
N GLN A 64 0.74 6.95 11.23
CA GLN A 64 1.22 7.81 12.32
C GLN A 64 1.76 9.15 11.80
N LEU A 65 2.52 9.12 10.70
CA LEU A 65 3.02 10.33 10.05
C LEU A 65 1.88 11.21 9.55
N TRP A 66 0.86 10.62 8.93
CA TRP A 66 -0.32 11.35 8.47
C TRP A 66 -1.10 11.98 9.63
N LYS A 67 -1.13 11.32 10.79
CA LYS A 67 -1.72 11.85 12.02
C LYS A 67 -0.83 12.85 12.76
N GLY A 68 0.38 13.12 12.29
CA GLY A 68 1.30 14.07 12.91
C GLY A 68 1.82 13.62 14.27
N LEU A 69 1.88 12.32 14.54
CA LEU A 69 2.45 11.80 15.78
C LEU A 69 3.97 12.05 15.79
N PRO A 70 4.55 12.50 16.92
CA PRO A 70 5.99 12.67 17.03
C PRO A 70 6.71 11.32 16.86
N PRO A 71 7.94 11.33 16.30
CA PRO A 71 8.77 10.13 16.17
C PRO A 71 9.17 9.54 17.52
#